data_AF-A0A644ZMK5-F1
#
_entry.id   AF-A0A644ZMK5-F1
#
_cell.length_a   1.000
_cell.length_b   1.000
_cell.length_c   1.000
_cell.angle_alpha   90.00
_cell.angle_beta   90.00
_cell.angle_gamma   90.00
#
_symmetry.space_group_name_H-M   'P 1'
#
loop_
_entity.id
_entity.type
_entity.pdbx_description
1 polymer ?
#
loop_
_entity_poly.entity_id
_entity_poly.type
_entity_poly.pdbx_seq_one_letter_code
_entity_poly.pdbx_strand_id
1 'polypeptide(L)'
;MKFYDKHNRLIDIVIKETIPTKSRFPFLAPVGKDISNPDRFFLVDMLDFGFVKRDGTFVQIMIDGISLKLENFPIPFGDKKIYFARYSSKLLIGEINASLKSFGESNLIATVDGTTAEIRFDVPTVGLDGLNDGESKEGRWEYLSDSKKITGGFYCYTRRGEYVDVLIDVCEKWKPGKLPIAFTLFTKIVSSFRTWPTLYQWKGSVDLRDLSVKGGWHKKK
;
A
#
# COMPACT_ATOMS: atom_id res chain seq x y z
N MET A 1 -22.58 -2.41 -4.22
CA MET A 1 -21.63 -3.36 -4.83
C MET A 1 -21.88 -4.72 -4.20
N LYS A 2 -21.89 -5.78 -5.01
CA LYS A 2 -22.05 -7.16 -4.54
C LYS A 2 -20.89 -8.02 -5.05
N PHE A 3 -20.28 -8.82 -4.18
CA PHE A 3 -19.19 -9.74 -4.53
C PHE A 3 -19.09 -10.87 -3.52
N TYR A 4 -18.37 -11.95 -3.83
CA TYR A 4 -18.10 -13.03 -2.90
C TYR A 4 -16.70 -12.86 -2.29
N ASP A 5 -16.57 -13.10 -0.98
CA ASP A 5 -15.27 -13.10 -0.32
C ASP A 5 -14.52 -14.44 -0.51
N LYS A 6 -13.30 -14.55 0.06
CA LYS A 6 -12.47 -15.76 -0.05
C LYS A 6 -13.08 -17.03 0.56
N HIS A 7 -14.10 -16.89 1.40
CA HIS A 7 -14.84 -18.01 1.99
C HIS A 7 -16.17 -18.24 1.27
N ASN A 8 -16.33 -17.65 0.07
CA ASN A 8 -17.53 -17.73 -0.76
C ASN A 8 -18.80 -17.16 -0.08
N ARG A 9 -18.62 -16.17 0.81
CA ARG A 9 -19.74 -15.47 1.46
C ARG A 9 -20.15 -14.26 0.62
N LEU A 10 -21.44 -14.04 0.43
CA LEU A 10 -21.94 -12.89 -0.31
C LEU A 10 -21.77 -11.62 0.52
N ILE A 11 -21.02 -10.67 -0.03
CA ILE A 11 -20.84 -9.33 0.52
C ILE A 11 -21.69 -8.36 -0.30
N ASP A 12 -22.62 -7.66 0.37
CA ASP A 12 -23.44 -6.61 -0.22
C ASP A 12 -23.19 -5.28 0.51
N ILE A 13 -22.67 -4.30 -0.21
CA ILE A 13 -22.30 -2.99 0.34
C ILE A 13 -23.06 -1.89 -0.40
N VAL A 14 -23.82 -1.11 0.35
CA VAL A 14 -24.49 0.10 -0.12
C VAL A 14 -24.02 1.27 0.73
N ILE A 15 -23.42 2.27 0.10
CA ILE A 15 -23.08 3.55 0.72
C ILE A 15 -23.68 4.64 -0.15
N LYS A 16 -24.49 5.52 0.45
CA LYS A 16 -25.07 6.69 -0.20
C LYS A 16 -24.78 7.92 0.64
N GLU A 17 -23.96 8.83 0.12
CA GLU A 17 -23.71 10.13 0.73
C GLU A 17 -24.60 11.19 0.06
N THR A 18 -25.34 11.97 0.84
CA THR A 18 -26.16 13.09 0.35
C THR A 18 -25.45 14.43 0.49
N ILE A 19 -24.35 14.47 1.25
CA ILE A 19 -23.56 15.68 1.48
C ILE A 19 -22.19 15.51 0.80
N PRO A 20 -21.83 16.39 -0.17
CA PRO A 20 -20.55 16.31 -0.85
C PRO A 20 -19.36 16.30 0.12
N THR A 21 -18.44 15.35 -0.08
CA THR A 21 -17.24 15.24 0.74
C THR A 21 -16.12 16.13 0.21
N LYS A 22 -15.91 17.28 0.87
CA LYS A 22 -14.86 18.26 0.53
C LYS A 22 -13.46 17.89 1.03
N SER A 23 -13.34 17.01 2.03
CA SER A 23 -12.07 16.70 2.70
C SER A 23 -11.58 15.29 2.33
N ARG A 24 -11.04 15.15 1.13
CA ARG A 24 -10.29 13.96 0.71
C ARG A 24 -8.80 14.26 0.70
N PHE A 25 -7.99 13.25 0.94
CA PHE A 25 -6.53 13.39 1.00
C PHE A 25 -5.85 12.06 0.63
N PRO A 26 -4.58 12.07 0.21
CA PRO A 26 -3.86 10.82 -0.05
C PRO A 26 -3.55 10.10 1.27
N PHE A 27 -3.61 8.76 1.26
CA PHE A 27 -3.28 7.93 2.42
C PHE A 27 -2.55 6.66 1.97
N LEU A 28 -1.34 6.43 2.50
CA LEU A 28 -0.61 5.19 2.24
C LEU A 28 -1.18 4.07 3.12
N ALA A 29 -1.86 3.10 2.49
CA ALA A 29 -2.58 2.05 3.20
C ALA A 29 -1.62 1.06 3.87
N PRO A 30 -1.82 0.74 5.16
CA PRO A 30 -1.09 -0.33 5.82
C PRO A 30 -1.27 -1.66 5.12
N VAL A 31 -0.15 -2.28 4.77
CA VAL A 31 -0.12 -3.67 4.31
C VAL A 31 -0.11 -4.56 5.55
N GLY A 32 -1.16 -5.35 5.74
CA GLY A 32 -1.36 -6.16 6.94
C GLY A 32 -0.58 -7.48 6.90
N LYS A 33 -0.32 -8.04 8.09
CA LYS A 33 0.26 -9.40 8.25
C LYS A 33 -0.65 -10.52 7.72
N ASP A 34 -1.94 -10.23 7.56
CA ASP A 34 -2.98 -11.23 7.24
C ASP A 34 -3.15 -11.44 5.73
N ILE A 35 -2.26 -10.89 4.92
CA ILE A 35 -2.23 -11.15 3.48
C ILE A 35 -1.67 -12.54 3.26
N SER A 36 -2.51 -13.44 2.74
CA SER A 36 -2.11 -14.77 2.32
C SER A 36 -1.41 -14.69 0.97
N ASN A 37 -0.13 -15.09 0.93
CA ASN A 37 0.71 -15.21 -0.27
C ASN A 37 0.98 -13.91 -1.07
N PRO A 38 1.51 -12.83 -0.46
CA PRO A 38 1.92 -11.65 -1.21
C PRO A 38 3.30 -11.86 -1.82
N ASP A 39 3.35 -12.64 -2.91
CA ASP A 39 4.57 -12.89 -3.70
C ASP A 39 5.13 -11.62 -4.38
N ARG A 40 4.46 -10.48 -4.17
CA ARG A 40 4.83 -9.17 -4.71
C ARG A 40 5.06 -8.17 -3.59
N PHE A 41 6.04 -7.30 -3.79
CA PHE A 41 6.13 -6.06 -3.04
C PHE A 41 5.15 -5.06 -3.64
N PHE A 42 4.28 -4.45 -2.84
CA PHE A 42 3.36 -3.44 -3.33
C PHE A 42 3.04 -2.39 -2.27
N LEU A 43 2.73 -1.18 -2.73
CA LEU A 43 2.27 -0.08 -1.90
C LEU A 43 0.99 0.47 -2.51
N VAL A 44 0.00 0.72 -1.64
CA VAL A 44 -1.32 1.23 -2.05
C VAL A 44 -1.46 2.67 -1.58
N ASP A 45 -1.41 3.61 -2.51
CA ASP A 45 -1.75 5.01 -2.25
C ASP A 45 -3.25 5.24 -2.53
N MET A 46 -3.96 5.64 -1.49
CA MET A 46 -5.37 5.97 -1.53
C MET A 46 -5.52 7.48 -1.78
N LEU A 47 -5.41 7.92 -3.04
CA LEU A 47 -5.33 9.34 -3.43
C LEU A 47 -6.52 10.19 -2.96
N ASP A 48 -7.69 9.56 -2.91
CA ASP A 48 -8.95 10.18 -2.53
C ASP A 48 -9.52 9.57 -1.24
N PHE A 49 -8.66 9.36 -0.26
CA PHE A 49 -9.06 8.74 1.01
C PHE A 49 -10.00 9.65 1.80
N GLY A 50 -11.02 9.04 2.39
CA GLY A 50 -11.94 9.67 3.32
C GLY A 50 -12.47 8.68 4.36
N PHE A 51 -12.92 9.24 5.49
CA PHE A 51 -13.74 8.51 6.45
C PHE A 51 -15.22 8.65 6.09
N VAL A 52 -15.98 7.60 6.37
CA VAL A 52 -17.44 7.63 6.21
C VAL A 52 -18.04 8.51 7.30
N LYS A 53 -18.75 9.57 6.90
CA LYS A 53 -19.45 10.45 7.84
C LYS A 53 -20.69 9.77 8.38
N ARG A 54 -21.12 10.17 9.57
CA ARG A 54 -22.37 9.69 10.17
C ARG A 54 -23.58 10.45 9.62
N ASP A 55 -23.46 11.76 9.55
CA ASP A 55 -24.55 12.62 9.08
C ASP A 55 -24.59 12.63 7.55
N GLY A 56 -25.80 12.57 6.99
CA GLY A 56 -26.02 12.58 5.54
C GLY A 56 -25.43 11.37 4.81
N THR A 57 -25.18 10.25 5.50
CA THR A 57 -24.70 9.02 4.88
C THR A 57 -25.57 7.84 5.29
N PHE A 58 -26.14 7.16 4.30
CA PHE A 58 -26.75 5.85 4.48
C PHE A 58 -25.70 4.77 4.20
N VAL A 59 -25.53 3.84 5.13
CA VAL A 59 -24.63 2.69 4.96
C VAL A 59 -25.35 1.41 5.33
N GLN A 60 -25.27 0.43 4.44
CA GLN A 60 -25.69 -0.94 4.68
C GLN A 60 -24.57 -1.87 4.22
N ILE A 61 -24.14 -2.75 5.11
CA ILE A 61 -23.15 -3.79 4.81
C ILE A 61 -23.77 -5.10 5.25
N MET A 62 -23.86 -6.07 4.34
CA MET A 62 -24.34 -7.41 4.64
C MET A 62 -23.26 -8.43 4.27
N ILE A 63 -23.06 -9.43 5.14
CA ILE A 63 -22.24 -10.61 4.88
C ILE A 63 -23.15 -11.81 5.05
N ASP A 64 -23.40 -12.57 3.98
CA ASP A 64 -24.38 -13.66 3.93
C ASP A 64 -25.75 -13.26 4.51
N GLY A 65 -26.22 -12.07 4.13
CA GLY A 65 -27.50 -11.52 4.61
C GLY A 65 -27.47 -10.99 6.05
N ILE A 66 -26.39 -11.18 6.80
CA ILE A 66 -26.23 -10.63 8.15
C ILE A 66 -25.79 -9.17 8.04
N SER A 67 -26.63 -8.25 8.53
CA SER A 67 -26.30 -6.82 8.58
C SER A 67 -25.20 -6.54 9.60
N LEU A 68 -24.13 -5.88 9.17
CA LEU A 68 -23.07 -5.39 10.05
C LEU A 68 -23.39 -3.98 10.55
N LYS A 69 -23.15 -3.76 11.84
CA LYS A 69 -23.18 -2.44 12.45
C LYS A 69 -21.79 -1.80 12.36
N LEU A 70 -21.72 -0.59 11.84
CA LEU A 70 -20.49 0.19 11.83
C LEU A 70 -20.17 0.73 13.22
N GLU A 71 -18.92 0.61 13.62
CA GLU A 71 -18.42 1.22 14.84
C GLU A 71 -18.23 2.73 14.68
N ASN A 72 -18.45 3.48 15.76
CA ASN A 72 -18.18 4.91 15.77
C ASN A 72 -16.69 5.16 16.00
N PHE A 73 -16.12 6.16 15.33
CA PHE A 73 -14.81 6.66 15.73
C PHE A 73 -14.96 7.47 17.03
N PRO A 74 -14.08 7.31 18.04
CA PRO A 74 -14.23 7.95 19.34
C PRO A 74 -13.99 9.48 19.30
N ILE A 75 -13.36 9.99 18.23
CA ILE A 75 -12.99 11.40 18.08
C ILE A 75 -13.55 11.91 16.73
N PRO A 76 -14.15 13.11 16.67
CA PRO A 76 -14.60 13.68 15.41
C PRO A 76 -13.41 14.00 14.47
N PHE A 77 -13.68 14.02 13.18
CA PHE A 77 -12.74 14.48 12.17
C PHE A 77 -13.12 15.90 11.74
N GLY A 78 -12.40 16.90 12.29
CA GLY A 78 -12.85 18.28 12.23
C GLY A 78 -14.11 18.47 13.07
N ASP A 79 -15.17 19.01 12.48
CA ASP A 79 -16.50 19.16 13.08
C ASP A 79 -17.44 17.97 12.80
N LYS A 80 -16.97 16.94 12.09
CA LYS A 80 -17.82 15.82 11.64
C LYS A 80 -17.62 14.57 12.48
N LYS A 81 -18.73 13.94 12.87
CA LYS A 81 -18.71 12.59 13.45
C LYS A 81 -18.58 11.56 12.33
N ILE A 82 -17.66 10.61 12.50
CA ILE A 82 -17.33 9.60 11.49
C ILE A 82 -17.45 8.18 12.06
N TYR A 83 -17.67 7.21 11.19
CA TYR A 83 -17.57 5.79 11.51
C TYR A 83 -16.11 5.33 11.44
N PHE A 84 -15.79 4.19 12.05
CA PHE A 84 -14.56 3.42 11.81
C PHE A 84 -14.62 2.71 10.44
N ALA A 85 -15.01 3.45 9.40
CA ALA A 85 -15.07 3.00 8.02
C ALA A 85 -14.39 4.03 7.13
N ARG A 86 -13.65 3.51 6.15
CA ARG A 86 -12.77 4.29 5.29
C ARG A 86 -12.97 3.82 3.87
N TYR A 87 -12.88 4.73 2.92
CA TYR A 87 -12.91 4.41 1.50
C TYR A 87 -11.96 5.33 0.75
N SER A 88 -11.65 4.94 -0.47
CA SER A 88 -11.05 5.83 -1.46
C SER A 88 -11.72 5.56 -2.78
N SER A 89 -11.96 6.62 -3.57
CA SER A 89 -12.47 6.47 -4.92
C SER A 89 -11.38 6.08 -5.92
N LYS A 90 -10.10 6.22 -5.53
CA LYS A 90 -8.94 5.99 -6.40
C LYS A 90 -7.83 5.28 -5.62
N LEU A 91 -7.57 4.03 -6.02
CA LEU A 91 -6.45 3.25 -5.51
C LEU A 91 -5.35 3.28 -6.55
N LEU A 92 -4.20 3.82 -6.18
CA LEU A 92 -3.01 3.82 -6.98
C LEU A 92 -2.04 2.80 -6.35
N ILE A 93 -1.80 1.69 -7.05
CA ILE A 93 -1.01 0.58 -6.52
C ILE A 93 0.30 0.52 -7.30
N GLY A 94 1.41 0.85 -6.64
CA GLY A 94 2.74 0.54 -7.17
C GLY A 94 3.14 -0.86 -6.73
N GLU A 95 3.52 -1.70 -7.69
CA GLU A 95 3.97 -3.08 -7.42
C GLU A 95 5.36 -3.28 -8.00
N ILE A 96 6.20 -4.03 -7.28
CA ILE A 96 7.38 -4.67 -7.86
C ILE A 96 7.03 -6.12 -8.17
N ASN A 97 7.45 -6.54 -9.35
CA ASN A 97 7.39 -7.90 -9.88
C ASN A 97 6.02 -8.46 -10.28
N ALA A 98 5.26 -7.63 -11.02
CA ALA A 98 4.23 -8.09 -11.95
C ALA A 98 4.80 -8.88 -13.17
N SER A 99 6.09 -8.68 -13.51
CA SER A 99 6.90 -9.53 -14.42
C SER A 99 8.40 -9.21 -14.25
N LEU A 100 9.30 -10.14 -14.56
CA LEU A 100 10.74 -10.03 -14.25
C LEU A 100 11.52 -8.86 -14.83
N LYS A 101 11.07 -8.32 -15.96
CA LYS A 101 11.68 -7.11 -16.54
C LYS A 101 11.63 -5.91 -15.58
N SER A 102 10.69 -5.94 -14.63
CA SER A 102 10.52 -4.92 -13.61
C SER A 102 11.60 -4.88 -12.52
N PHE A 103 12.37 -5.97 -12.32
CA PHE A 103 13.56 -5.92 -11.49
C PHE A 103 14.75 -5.49 -12.35
N GLY A 104 14.84 -4.20 -12.65
CA GLY A 104 15.95 -3.62 -13.41
C GLY A 104 15.60 -2.56 -14.41
N GLU A 105 14.37 -2.58 -14.89
CA GLU A 105 13.79 -1.40 -15.52
C GLU A 105 13.50 -0.38 -14.43
N SER A 106 14.32 0.68 -14.38
CA SER A 106 14.06 1.84 -13.55
C SER A 106 12.64 2.32 -13.85
N ASN A 107 11.81 2.37 -12.81
CA ASN A 107 10.46 2.97 -12.79
C ASN A 107 9.36 1.97 -13.14
N LEU A 108 8.85 1.27 -12.13
CA LEU A 108 7.56 0.61 -12.25
C LEU A 108 6.45 1.63 -12.08
N ILE A 109 5.79 1.93 -13.19
CA ILE A 109 4.77 2.97 -13.26
C ILE A 109 3.39 2.33 -13.34
N ALA A 110 2.59 2.48 -12.29
CA ALA A 110 1.14 2.30 -12.37
C ALA A 110 0.48 3.66 -12.59
N THR A 111 -0.60 3.71 -13.38
CA THR A 111 -1.30 4.97 -13.68
C THR A 111 -2.79 4.82 -13.44
N VAL A 112 -3.37 5.75 -12.68
CA VAL A 112 -4.82 5.85 -12.46
C VAL A 112 -5.23 7.32 -12.63
N ASP A 113 -6.14 7.59 -13.57
CA ASP A 113 -6.63 8.93 -13.90
C ASP A 113 -5.52 9.97 -14.10
N GLY A 114 -4.43 9.59 -14.77
CA GLY A 114 -3.27 10.45 -15.01
C GLY A 114 -2.34 10.64 -13.81
N THR A 115 -2.68 10.11 -12.63
CA THR A 115 -1.75 10.05 -11.49
C THR A 115 -0.89 8.80 -11.60
N THR A 116 0.42 8.95 -11.45
CA THR A 116 1.38 7.85 -11.53
C THR A 116 1.89 7.44 -10.15
N ALA A 117 2.03 6.14 -9.94
CA ALA A 117 2.79 5.55 -8.85
C ALA A 117 4.07 4.99 -9.43
N GLU A 118 5.19 5.30 -8.81
CA GLU A 118 6.50 4.92 -9.29
C GLU A 118 7.35 4.37 -8.16
N ILE A 119 7.99 3.21 -8.39
CA ILE A 119 9.03 2.71 -7.50
C ILE A 119 10.38 2.88 -8.20
N ARG A 120 11.24 3.72 -7.61
CA ARG A 120 12.58 4.02 -8.11
C ARG A 120 13.62 3.33 -7.26
N PHE A 121 14.66 2.83 -7.91
CA PHE A 121 15.88 2.34 -7.28
C PHE A 121 17.03 3.27 -7.69
N ASP A 122 17.90 3.60 -6.73
CA ASP A 122 19.03 4.52 -6.94
C ASP A 122 20.13 3.95 -7.83
N VAL A 123 20.39 2.65 -7.72
CA VAL A 123 21.24 1.90 -8.62
C VAL A 123 20.34 1.21 -9.62
N PRO A 124 20.58 1.35 -10.94
CA PRO A 124 19.95 0.50 -11.93
C PRO A 124 20.24 -0.94 -11.54
N THR A 125 19.20 -1.70 -11.21
CA THR A 125 19.39 -3.12 -10.91
C THR A 125 19.64 -3.77 -12.27
N VAL A 126 20.89 -3.71 -12.78
CA VAL A 126 21.34 -4.56 -13.90
C VAL A 126 20.67 -5.89 -13.66
N GLY A 127 19.88 -6.37 -14.64
CA GLY A 127 18.92 -7.46 -14.45
C GLY A 127 19.48 -8.51 -13.51
N LEU A 128 18.68 -9.00 -12.56
CA LEU A 128 19.17 -9.85 -11.47
C LEU A 128 19.95 -11.09 -11.97
N ASP A 129 19.78 -11.46 -13.25
CA ASP A 129 20.53 -12.47 -14.00
C ASP A 129 22.03 -12.14 -14.22
N GLY A 130 22.40 -10.86 -14.20
CA GLY A 130 23.76 -10.36 -14.33
C GLY A 130 24.59 -10.35 -13.03
N LEU A 131 24.03 -10.78 -11.90
CA LEU A 131 24.78 -10.97 -10.66
C LEU A 131 25.65 -12.23 -10.75
N ASN A 132 26.92 -12.16 -10.37
CA ASN A 132 27.74 -13.36 -10.17
C ASN A 132 27.28 -14.13 -8.93
N ASP A 133 27.56 -15.43 -8.87
CA ASP A 133 27.21 -16.21 -7.68
C ASP A 133 27.92 -15.66 -6.43
N GLY A 134 27.18 -15.53 -5.32
CA GLY A 134 27.64 -14.87 -4.09
C GLY A 134 27.69 -13.34 -4.14
N GLU A 135 27.51 -12.72 -5.32
CA GLU A 135 27.47 -11.27 -5.45
C GLU A 135 26.25 -10.69 -4.73
N SER A 136 26.45 -9.55 -4.07
CA SER A 136 25.36 -8.80 -3.46
C SER A 136 25.35 -7.35 -3.95
N LYS A 137 24.15 -6.83 -4.16
CA LYS A 137 23.91 -5.42 -4.47
C LYS A 137 22.95 -4.83 -3.46
N GLU A 138 23.23 -3.63 -3.02
CA GLU A 138 22.40 -2.89 -2.09
C GLU A 138 22.27 -1.44 -2.52
N GLY A 139 21.21 -0.80 -2.05
CA GLY A 139 20.96 0.60 -2.36
C GLY A 139 19.68 1.09 -1.70
N ARG A 140 19.17 2.19 -2.23
CA ARG A 140 17.95 2.85 -1.77
C ARG A 140 16.84 2.76 -2.81
N TRP A 141 15.63 2.68 -2.31
CA TRP A 141 14.43 2.77 -3.13
C TRP A 141 13.49 3.86 -2.62
N GLU A 142 12.68 4.38 -3.52
CA GLU A 142 11.68 5.40 -3.25
C GLU A 142 10.35 5.03 -3.89
N TYR A 143 9.25 5.28 -3.17
CA TYR A 143 7.92 5.26 -3.74
C TYR A 143 7.44 6.69 -3.96
N LEU A 144 7.10 7.00 -5.20
CA LEU A 144 6.61 8.31 -5.61
C LEU A 144 5.17 8.19 -6.08
N SER A 145 4.35 9.15 -5.69
CA SER A 145 3.04 9.39 -6.29
C SER A 145 3.08 10.77 -6.94
N ASP A 146 2.78 10.85 -8.24
CA ASP A 146 2.84 12.11 -8.99
C ASP A 146 4.20 12.83 -8.78
N SER A 147 5.29 12.07 -8.94
CA SER A 147 6.67 12.51 -8.70
C SER A 147 7.00 13.02 -7.28
N LYS A 148 6.07 12.92 -6.32
CA LYS A 148 6.31 13.29 -4.92
C LYS A 148 6.67 12.04 -4.14
N LYS A 149 7.82 12.06 -3.46
CA LYS A 149 8.23 10.96 -2.58
C LYS A 149 7.27 10.78 -1.41
N ILE A 150 6.65 9.60 -1.34
CA ILE A 150 5.67 9.21 -0.32
C ILE A 150 6.33 8.37 0.79
N THR A 151 7.24 7.47 0.45
CA THR A 151 8.03 6.65 1.38
C THR A 151 9.26 6.09 0.65
N GLY A 152 10.04 5.23 1.31
CA GLY A 152 11.22 4.60 0.75
C GLY A 152 11.99 3.80 1.79
N GLY A 153 13.13 3.29 1.37
CA GLY A 153 14.07 2.67 2.28
C GLY A 153 15.26 2.04 1.58
N PHE A 154 15.67 0.87 2.07
CA PHE A 154 16.83 0.14 1.55
C PHE A 154 16.39 -1.15 0.86
N TYR A 155 17.19 -1.60 -0.09
CA TYR A 155 17.06 -2.94 -0.64
C TYR A 155 18.42 -3.63 -0.64
N CYS A 156 18.37 -4.96 -0.67
CA CYS A 156 19.53 -5.81 -0.85
C CYS A 156 19.13 -7.02 -1.70
N TYR A 157 19.97 -7.36 -2.66
CA TYR A 157 19.90 -8.57 -3.48
C TYR A 157 21.16 -9.39 -3.25
N THR A 158 21.03 -10.69 -3.09
CA THR A 158 22.18 -11.61 -3.00
C THR A 158 21.93 -12.83 -3.86
N ARG A 159 22.81 -13.11 -4.82
CA ARG A 159 22.74 -14.35 -5.61
C ARG A 159 23.28 -15.52 -4.81
N ARG A 160 22.55 -16.64 -4.84
CA ARG A 160 22.88 -17.94 -4.25
C ARG A 160 22.55 -19.05 -5.24
N GLY A 161 23.51 -19.37 -6.11
CA GLY A 161 23.38 -20.30 -7.22
C GLY A 161 22.28 -19.85 -8.19
N GLU A 162 21.21 -20.64 -8.24
CA GLU A 162 20.04 -20.42 -9.09
C GLU A 162 18.97 -19.53 -8.45
N TYR A 163 19.24 -18.92 -7.30
CA TYR A 163 18.29 -18.06 -6.62
C TYR A 163 18.90 -16.69 -6.33
N VAL A 164 18.05 -15.66 -6.30
CA VAL A 164 18.39 -14.34 -5.77
C VAL A 164 17.50 -14.03 -4.59
N ASP A 165 18.11 -13.95 -3.41
CA ASP A 165 17.42 -13.48 -2.21
C ASP A 165 17.22 -11.97 -2.31
N VAL A 166 16.00 -11.53 -2.01
CA VAL A 166 15.60 -10.13 -2.06
C VAL A 166 15.13 -9.68 -0.69
N LEU A 167 15.67 -8.57 -0.22
CA LEU A 167 15.18 -7.82 0.93
C LEU A 167 14.82 -6.41 0.49
N ILE A 168 13.59 -5.98 0.77
CA ILE A 168 13.15 -4.59 0.64
C ILE A 168 12.72 -4.11 2.01
N ASP A 169 13.54 -3.27 2.62
CA ASP A 169 13.26 -2.65 3.91
C ASP A 169 12.58 -1.29 3.68
N VAL A 170 11.41 -1.08 4.28
CA VAL A 170 10.80 0.24 4.38
C VAL A 170 11.34 0.91 5.64
N CYS A 171 12.20 1.92 5.50
CA CYS A 171 12.80 2.61 6.65
C CYS A 171 12.39 4.08 6.75
N GLU A 172 11.79 4.64 5.70
CA GLU A 172 11.28 6.00 5.69
C GLU A 172 9.79 6.05 6.03
N LYS A 173 9.44 6.95 6.96
CA LYS A 173 8.05 7.21 7.33
C LYS A 173 7.25 7.68 6.13
N TRP A 174 5.94 7.43 6.17
CA TRP A 174 5.02 8.02 5.21
C TRP A 174 5.06 9.56 5.29
N LYS A 175 5.32 10.18 4.14
CA LYS A 175 5.34 11.62 3.91
C LYS A 175 4.12 11.99 3.07
N PRO A 176 2.98 12.30 3.69
CA PRO A 176 1.84 12.80 2.95
C PRO A 176 2.18 14.12 2.25
N GLY A 177 1.56 14.37 1.09
CA GLY A 177 1.55 15.68 0.45
C GLY A 177 0.79 16.73 1.29
N LYS A 178 0.19 17.74 0.64
CA LYS A 178 -0.62 18.73 1.35
C LYS A 178 -1.84 18.05 1.98
N LEU A 179 -1.90 18.07 3.31
CA LEU A 179 -3.02 17.54 4.08
C LEU A 179 -3.93 18.66 4.58
N PRO A 180 -5.24 18.41 4.73
CA PRO A 180 -6.11 19.29 5.51
C PRO A 180 -5.55 19.49 6.93
N ILE A 181 -5.77 20.67 7.53
CA ILE A 181 -5.24 21.01 8.87
C ILE A 181 -5.69 19.99 9.93
N ALA A 182 -6.96 19.62 9.92
CA ALA A 182 -7.52 18.62 10.83
C ALA A 182 -6.75 17.29 10.75
N PHE A 183 -6.37 16.86 9.54
CA PHE A 183 -5.62 15.62 9.35
C PHE A 183 -4.13 15.76 9.66
N THR A 184 -3.57 16.96 9.43
CA THR A 184 -2.20 17.27 9.86
C THR A 184 -2.06 17.13 11.37
N LEU A 185 -3.05 17.60 12.13
CA LEU A 185 -3.10 17.43 13.58
C LEU A 185 -3.36 15.95 13.96
N PHE A 186 -4.33 15.31 13.31
CA PHE A 186 -4.66 13.90 13.56
C PHE A 186 -3.47 12.96 13.38
N THR A 187 -2.70 13.11 12.30
CA THR A 187 -1.53 12.26 12.03
C THR A 187 -0.32 12.57 12.91
N LYS A 188 -0.29 13.74 13.56
CA LYS A 188 0.67 14.02 14.64
C LYS A 188 0.28 13.31 15.93
N ILE A 189 -1.01 13.25 16.24
CA ILE A 189 -1.55 12.60 17.44
C ILE A 189 -1.50 11.07 17.30
N VAL A 190 -1.87 10.53 16.14
CA VAL A 190 -1.85 9.09 15.85
C VAL A 190 -0.66 8.79 14.93
N SER A 191 0.54 8.88 15.52
CA SER A 191 1.82 8.72 14.81
C SER A 191 1.95 7.37 14.09
N SER A 192 1.23 6.34 14.55
CA SER A 192 1.15 5.02 13.94
C SER A 192 0.76 5.07 12.46
N PHE A 193 -0.05 6.04 12.02
CA PHE A 193 -0.38 6.18 10.59
C PHE A 193 0.82 6.61 9.73
N ARG A 194 1.78 7.35 10.30
CA ARG A 194 2.99 7.78 9.59
C ARG A 194 4.12 6.77 9.70
N THR A 195 4.19 6.05 10.82
CA THR A 195 5.30 5.14 11.14
C THR A 195 5.01 3.69 10.82
N TRP A 196 3.76 3.30 10.53
CA TRP A 196 3.47 1.91 10.19
C TRP A 196 4.38 1.34 9.09
N PRO A 197 4.73 2.07 7.99
CA PRO A 197 5.52 1.45 6.92
C PRO A 197 6.88 1.00 7.46
N THR A 198 7.45 1.78 8.38
CA THR A 198 8.79 1.49 8.93
C THR A 198 8.84 0.24 9.80
N LEU A 199 7.68 -0.31 10.17
CA LEU A 199 7.56 -1.55 10.92
C LEU A 199 7.58 -2.79 10.03
N TYR A 200 7.64 -2.65 8.70
CA TYR A 200 7.55 -3.76 7.78
C TYR A 200 8.72 -3.79 6.80
N GLN A 201 9.04 -5.01 6.36
CA GLN A 201 9.97 -5.31 5.29
C GLN A 201 9.34 -6.38 4.40
N TRP A 202 9.70 -6.40 3.14
CA TRP A 202 9.36 -7.50 2.25
C TRP A 202 10.59 -8.36 2.02
N LYS A 203 10.41 -9.67 2.04
CA LYS A 203 11.44 -10.64 1.73
C LYS A 203 10.95 -11.54 0.61
N GLY A 204 11.81 -11.86 -0.33
CA GLY A 204 11.49 -12.80 -1.39
C GLY A 204 12.71 -13.53 -1.89
N SER A 205 12.46 -14.48 -2.78
CA SER A 205 13.46 -15.22 -3.52
C SER A 205 13.00 -15.32 -4.96
N VAL A 206 13.90 -15.02 -5.89
CA VAL A 206 13.70 -15.14 -7.33
C VAL A 206 14.44 -16.39 -7.80
N ASP A 207 13.74 -17.32 -8.43
CA ASP A 207 14.34 -18.50 -9.07
C ASP A 207 14.84 -18.09 -10.47
N LEU A 208 16.14 -18.14 -10.73
CA LEU A 208 16.73 -17.69 -12.00
C LEU A 208 16.40 -18.60 -13.20
N ARG A 209 15.89 -19.83 -12.97
CA ARG A 209 15.64 -20.82 -14.02
C ARG A 209 14.34 -20.55 -14.77
N ASP A 210 13.29 -20.33 -14.00
CA ASP A 210 11.93 -20.04 -14.50
C ASP A 210 11.47 -18.63 -14.17
N LEU A 211 12.32 -17.88 -13.46
CA LEU A 211 12.12 -16.50 -13.10
C LEU A 211 10.90 -16.29 -12.17
N SER A 212 10.48 -17.35 -11.47
CA SER A 212 9.40 -17.27 -10.49
C SER A 212 9.84 -16.51 -9.23
N VAL A 213 8.90 -15.77 -8.64
CA VAL A 213 9.12 -15.05 -7.38
C VAL A 213 8.23 -15.64 -6.30
N LYS A 214 8.83 -15.86 -5.13
CA LYS A 214 8.12 -16.16 -3.89
C LYS A 214 8.49 -15.14 -2.85
N GLY A 215 7.52 -14.64 -2.10
CA GLY A 215 7.83 -13.62 -1.11
C GLY A 215 6.68 -13.26 -0.19
N GLY A 216 6.98 -12.33 0.71
CA GLY A 216 5.99 -11.86 1.66
C GLY A 216 6.40 -10.64 2.47
N TRP A 217 5.37 -9.96 2.97
CA TRP A 217 5.51 -8.89 3.94
C TRP A 217 5.71 -9.45 5.34
N HIS A 218 6.71 -8.92 6.05
CA HIS A 218 7.05 -9.30 7.41
C HIS A 218 7.13 -8.05 8.30
N LYS A 219 6.53 -8.14 9.49
CA LYS A 219 6.77 -7.13 10.53
C LYS A 219 8.19 -7.30 11.07
N LYS A 220 8.93 -6.20 11.20
CA LYS A 220 10.25 -6.16 11.84
C LYS A 220 10.10 -6.47 13.33
N LYS A 221 11.09 -7.17 13.89
CA LYS A 221 11.15 -7.48 15.32
C LYS A 221 11.56 -6.24 16.11
#